data_AF-K6V320-F1
#
_entry.id   AF-K6V320-F1
#
_cell.length_a   1.000
_cell.length_b   1.000
_cell.length_c   1.000
_cell.angle_alpha   90.00
_cell.angle_beta   90.00
_cell.angle_gamma   90.00
#
_symmetry.space_group_name_H-M   'P 1'
#
loop_
_entity.id
_entity.type
_entity.pdbx_description
1 polymer ?
#
loop_
_entity_poly.entity_id
_entity_poly.type
_entity_poly.pdbx_seq_one_letter_code
_entity_poly.pdbx_strand_id
1 'polypeptide(L)'
;MDISLYLYIIHYEEAAKAVALHKIQEEEFFSELGETSDFDQHCNRIDNNLSFKLREVKVLCIKLVCHLDMLSQSDDSERNNYCNYIRFWLNEHISEIHTINL
;
A
#
# COMPACT_ATOMS: atom_id res chain seq x y z
N MET A 1 0.23 5.56 22.27
CA MET A 1 1.24 4.95 21.38
C MET A 1 2.59 5.22 22.02
N ASP A 2 3.30 4.17 22.44
CA ASP A 2 4.55 4.28 23.21
C ASP A 2 5.68 4.83 22.32
N ILE A 3 6.46 5.79 22.82
CA ILE A 3 7.59 6.41 22.10
C ILE A 3 8.62 5.34 21.72
N SER A 4 8.82 4.34 22.58
CA SER A 4 9.74 3.22 22.34
C SER A 4 9.28 2.37 21.15
N LEU A 5 7.96 2.13 21.04
CA LEU A 5 7.37 1.40 19.92
C LEU A 5 7.49 2.20 18.61
N TYR A 6 7.37 3.53 18.67
CA TYR A 6 7.51 4.40 17.51
C TYR A 6 8.95 4.42 16.96
N LEU A 7 9.95 4.54 17.84
CA LEU A 7 11.37 4.49 17.47
C LEU A 7 11.78 3.14 16.88
N TYR A 8 11.25 2.05 17.44
CA TYR A 8 11.51 0.69 16.93
C TYR A 8 11.00 0.51 15.49
N ILE A 9 9.79 1.00 15.20
CA ILE A 9 9.20 0.93 13.86
C ILE A 9 10.05 1.72 12.85
N ILE A 10 10.47 2.95 13.19
CA ILE A 10 11.29 3.78 12.29
C ILE A 10 12.62 3.10 11.98
N HIS A 11 13.30 2.54 12.99
CA HIS A 11 14.58 1.85 12.75
C HIS A 11 14.45 0.64 11.83
N TYR A 12 13.37 -0.13 11.98
CA TYR A 12 13.10 -1.28 11.12
C TYR A 12 12.81 -0.83 9.68
N GLU A 13 12.10 0.27 9.53
CA GLU A 13 11.77 0.88 8.24
C GLU A 13 13.01 1.41 7.51
N GLU A 14 13.90 2.11 8.21
CA GLU A 14 15.18 2.57 7.65
C GLU A 14 16.09 1.41 7.25
N ALA A 15 16.15 0.35 8.06
CA ALA A 15 16.92 -0.85 7.75
C ALA A 15 16.38 -1.57 6.51
N ALA A 16 15.06 -1.76 6.41
CA ALA A 16 14.41 -2.38 5.25
C ALA A 16 14.57 -1.53 3.98
N LYS A 17 14.59 -0.19 4.11
CA LYS A 17 14.90 0.74 3.01
C LYS A 17 16.35 0.60 2.55
N ALA A 18 17.30 0.54 3.49
CA ALA A 18 18.73 0.44 3.19
C ALA A 18 19.11 -0.83 2.42
N VAL A 19 18.39 -1.94 2.65
CA VAL A 19 18.62 -3.21 1.93
C VAL A 19 17.65 -3.45 0.78
N ALA A 20 16.84 -2.45 0.40
CA ALA A 20 15.83 -2.55 -0.65
C ALA A 20 14.85 -3.72 -0.51
N LEU A 21 14.68 -4.28 0.71
CA LEU A 21 13.76 -5.41 0.95
C LEU A 21 12.32 -5.01 0.60
N HIS A 22 11.98 -3.74 0.85
CA HIS A 22 10.69 -3.17 0.47
C HIS A 22 10.41 -3.33 -1.02
N LYS A 23 11.38 -3.01 -1.90
CA LYS A 23 11.20 -3.08 -3.35
C LYS A 23 11.05 -4.49 -3.89
N ILE A 24 11.74 -5.47 -3.30
CA ILE A 24 11.63 -6.88 -3.74
C ILE A 24 10.22 -7.41 -3.44
N GLN A 25 9.69 -7.11 -2.25
CA GLN A 25 8.31 -7.47 -1.90
C GLN A 25 7.29 -6.66 -2.70
N GLU A 26 7.59 -5.40 -3.01
CA GLU A 26 6.76 -4.55 -3.89
C GLU A 26 6.65 -5.14 -5.29
N GLU A 27 7.78 -5.46 -5.91
CA GLU A 27 7.86 -5.93 -7.29
C GLU A 27 7.23 -7.32 -7.46
N GLU A 28 7.34 -8.24 -6.49
CA GLU A 28 6.68 -9.55 -6.60
C GLU A 28 5.18 -9.48 -6.26
N PHE A 29 4.79 -8.70 -5.25
CA PHE A 29 3.41 -8.70 -4.75
C PHE A 29 2.47 -7.72 -5.45
N PHE A 30 2.98 -6.59 -5.93
CA PHE A 30 2.20 -5.55 -6.61
C PHE A 30 2.36 -5.55 -8.14
N SER A 31 3.24 -6.38 -8.71
CA SER A 31 3.31 -6.58 -10.17
C SER A 31 2.17 -7.45 -10.69
N GLU A 32 1.69 -8.39 -9.88
CA GLU A 32 0.52 -9.21 -10.13
C GLU A 32 -0.75 -8.49 -9.66
N LEU A 33 -1.03 -7.32 -10.20
CA LEU A 33 -2.35 -6.72 -10.03
C LEU A 33 -3.37 -7.60 -10.74
N GLY A 34 -4.01 -8.47 -9.95
CA GLY A 34 -5.12 -9.29 -10.37
C GLY A 34 -6.26 -8.45 -10.94
N GLU A 35 -7.10 -9.10 -11.74
CA GLU A 35 -8.31 -8.49 -12.30
C GLU A 35 -9.13 -7.77 -11.22
N THR A 36 -9.89 -6.77 -11.66
CA THR A 36 -10.79 -5.94 -10.83
C THR A 36 -11.47 -6.73 -9.72
N SER A 37 -11.42 -6.22 -8.49
CA SER A 37 -12.10 -6.84 -7.36
C SER A 37 -13.54 -6.34 -7.23
N ASP A 38 -14.45 -7.17 -6.73
CA ASP A 38 -15.80 -6.74 -6.32
C ASP A 38 -15.75 -5.61 -5.27
N PHE A 39 -14.62 -5.45 -4.57
CA PHE A 39 -14.38 -4.39 -3.61
C PHE A 39 -14.00 -3.04 -4.25
N ASP A 40 -13.68 -2.98 -5.54
CA ASP A 40 -13.35 -1.74 -6.27
C ASP A 40 -14.47 -0.69 -6.15
N GLN A 41 -15.71 -1.15 -6.03
CA GLN A 41 -16.87 -0.28 -5.84
C GLN A 41 -16.79 0.58 -4.59
N HIS A 42 -16.04 0.16 -3.55
CA HIS A 42 -15.82 0.98 -2.35
C HIS A 42 -15.02 2.24 -2.65
N CYS A 43 -14.18 2.22 -3.69
CA CYS A 43 -13.39 3.36 -4.14
C CYS A 43 -14.19 4.34 -5.02
N ASN A 44 -15.41 4.00 -5.45
CA ASN A 44 -16.24 4.89 -6.27
C ASN A 44 -16.74 6.13 -5.54
N ARG A 45 -16.67 6.15 -4.20
CA ARG A 45 -16.96 7.34 -3.39
C ARG A 45 -15.92 8.46 -3.60
N ILE A 46 -14.74 8.13 -4.13
CA ILE A 46 -13.73 9.11 -4.50
C ILE A 46 -14.09 9.65 -5.88
N ASP A 47 -14.54 10.91 -5.93
CA ASP A 47 -14.83 11.60 -7.18
C ASP A 47 -13.52 12.03 -7.86
N ASN A 48 -13.14 11.28 -8.89
CA ASN A 48 -11.91 11.46 -9.66
C ASN A 48 -12.01 12.58 -10.71
N ASN A 49 -13.15 13.26 -10.84
CA ASN A 49 -13.33 14.39 -11.75
C ASN A 49 -12.93 15.73 -11.11
N LEU A 50 -12.75 15.76 -9.80
CA LEU A 50 -12.49 16.99 -9.04
C LEU A 50 -11.04 17.44 -9.07
N SER A 51 -10.06 16.53 -9.17
CA SER A 51 -8.64 16.87 -9.31
C SER A 51 -7.78 15.68 -9.74
N PHE A 52 -6.58 15.97 -10.27
CA PHE A 52 -5.54 14.97 -10.52
C PHE A 52 -5.20 14.18 -9.25
N LYS A 53 -5.03 14.86 -8.12
CA LYS A 53 -4.75 14.22 -6.83
C LYS A 53 -5.82 13.20 -6.45
N LEU A 54 -7.11 13.53 -6.64
CA LEU A 54 -8.21 12.61 -6.34
C LEU A 54 -8.27 11.42 -7.31
N ARG A 55 -7.83 11.59 -8.56
CA ARG A 55 -7.66 10.48 -9.49
C ARG A 55 -6.59 9.50 -9.00
N GLU A 56 -5.43 9.99 -8.59
CA GLU A 56 -4.36 9.15 -8.03
C GLU A 56 -4.80 8.46 -6.74
N VAL A 57 -5.52 9.16 -5.85
CA VAL A 57 -6.10 8.56 -4.64
C VAL A 57 -7.10 7.45 -4.98
N LYS A 58 -7.92 7.63 -6.02
CA LYS A 58 -8.85 6.58 -6.46
C LYS A 58 -8.11 5.35 -7.00
N VAL A 59 -7.07 5.56 -7.81
CA VAL A 59 -6.23 4.47 -8.33
C VAL A 59 -5.55 3.72 -7.19
N LEU A 60 -4.96 4.44 -6.24
CA LEU A 60 -4.33 3.85 -5.05
C LEU A 60 -5.33 3.04 -4.21
N CYS A 61 -6.56 3.56 -4.04
CA CYS A 61 -7.63 2.85 -3.35
C CYS A 61 -7.95 1.52 -4.04
N ILE A 62 -8.13 1.51 -5.37
CA ILE A 62 -8.45 0.30 -6.15
C ILE A 62 -7.34 -0.73 -5.98
N LYS A 63 -6.07 -0.32 -6.15
CA LYS A 63 -4.93 -1.22 -5.94
C LYS A 63 -4.95 -1.84 -4.53
N LEU A 64 -5.12 -1.02 -3.50
CA LEU A 64 -5.15 -1.49 -2.12
C LEU A 64 -6.26 -2.53 -1.89
N VAL A 65 -7.48 -2.30 -2.38
CA VAL A 65 -8.58 -3.26 -2.17
C VAL A 65 -8.36 -4.57 -2.92
N CYS A 66 -7.83 -4.54 -4.15
CA CYS A 66 -7.46 -5.75 -4.88
C CYS A 66 -6.44 -6.59 -4.11
N HIS A 67 -5.38 -5.96 -3.59
CA HIS A 67 -4.36 -6.68 -2.83
C HIS A 67 -4.89 -7.26 -1.51
N LEU A 68 -5.76 -6.52 -0.82
CA LEU A 68 -6.41 -7.03 0.40
C LEU A 68 -7.34 -8.22 0.12
N ASP A 69 -8.04 -8.19 -1.01
CA ASP A 69 -8.89 -9.30 -1.46
C ASP A 69 -8.05 -10.55 -1.77
N MET A 70 -6.97 -10.39 -2.54
CA MET A 70 -6.01 -11.48 -2.80
C MET A 70 -5.46 -12.08 -1.50
N LEU A 71 -5.04 -11.25 -0.54
CA LEU A 71 -4.51 -11.72 0.75
C LEU A 71 -5.54 -12.43 1.61
N SER A 72 -6.81 -12.08 1.46
CA SER A 72 -7.89 -12.78 2.17
C SER A 72 -8.01 -14.25 1.73
N GLN A 73 -7.48 -14.57 0.54
CA GLN A 73 -7.51 -15.90 -0.07
C GLN A 73 -6.16 -16.65 0.11
N SER A 74 -5.08 -15.94 0.43
CA SER A 74 -3.74 -16.48 0.73
C SER A 74 -3.67 -17.26 2.05
N ASP A 75 -2.62 -18.09 2.19
CA ASP A 75 -2.33 -18.77 3.45
C ASP A 75 -1.87 -17.83 4.57
N ASP A 76 -1.85 -18.32 5.81
CA ASP A 76 -1.53 -17.52 7.00
C ASP A 76 -0.11 -16.93 6.99
N SER A 77 0.86 -17.64 6.41
CA SER A 77 2.25 -17.20 6.36
C SER A 77 2.41 -16.06 5.35
N GLU A 78 1.88 -16.25 4.15
CA GLU A 78 1.86 -15.26 3.08
C GLU A 78 1.10 -14.00 3.51
N ARG A 79 -0.11 -14.19 4.06
CA ARG A 79 -0.94 -13.09 4.56
C ARG A 79 -0.24 -12.28 5.64
N ASN A 80 0.41 -12.93 6.61
CA ASN A 80 1.11 -12.22 7.69
C ASN A 80 2.33 -11.44 7.18
N ASN A 81 3.06 -11.99 6.21
CA ASN A 81 4.21 -11.30 5.64
C ASN A 81 3.79 -10.03 4.89
N TYR A 82 2.79 -10.11 4.02
CA TYR A 82 2.36 -8.97 3.21
C TYR A 82 1.50 -7.95 3.95
N CYS A 83 0.71 -8.36 4.95
CA CYS A 83 -0.05 -7.40 5.78
C CYS A 83 0.84 -6.40 6.51
N ASN A 84 2.04 -6.83 6.96
CA ASN A 84 3.01 -5.91 7.55
C ASN A 84 3.59 -4.95 6.50
N TYR A 85 3.73 -5.41 5.26
CA TYR A 85 4.29 -4.65 4.15
C TYR A 85 3.33 -3.59 3.58
N ILE A 86 2.02 -3.90 3.49
CA ILE A 86 0.98 -2.99 2.96
C ILE A 86 1.04 -1.60 3.60
N ARG A 87 1.31 -1.53 4.92
CA ARG A 87 1.39 -0.25 5.62
C ARG A 87 2.52 0.63 5.08
N PHE A 88 3.68 0.06 4.80
CA PHE A 88 4.82 0.78 4.28
C PHE A 88 4.55 1.26 2.85
N TRP A 89 4.11 0.34 2.00
CA TRP A 89 3.71 0.62 0.61
C TRP A 89 2.68 1.76 0.52
N LEU A 90 1.63 1.72 1.35
CA LEU A 90 0.59 2.74 1.36
C LEU A 90 1.15 4.12 1.76
N ASN A 91 2.05 4.17 2.75
CA ASN A 91 2.67 5.42 3.18
C ASN A 91 3.57 6.03 2.11
N GLU A 92 4.30 5.20 1.35
CA GLU A 92 5.15 5.66 0.24
C GLU A 92 4.30 6.28 -0.86
N HIS A 93 3.26 5.61 -1.34
CA HIS A 93 2.38 6.17 -2.36
C HIS A 93 1.55 7.36 -1.89
N ILE A 94 1.10 7.39 -0.63
CA ILE A 94 0.46 8.61 -0.09
C ILE A 94 1.47 9.77 -0.11
N SER A 95 2.72 9.52 0.29
CA SER A 95 3.76 10.56 0.28
C SER A 95 4.02 11.08 -1.13
N GLU A 96 4.09 10.21 -2.13
CA GLU A 96 4.20 10.57 -3.56
C GLU A 96 3.01 11.43 -4.02
N ILE A 97 1.78 11.01 -3.72
CA ILE A 97 0.57 11.77 -4.06
C ILE A 97 0.57 13.16 -3.40
N HIS A 98 1.20 13.30 -2.23
CA HIS A 98 1.36 14.58 -1.55
C HIS A 98 2.50 15.43 -2.12
N THR A 99 3.56 14.84 -2.68
CA THR A 99 4.70 15.57 -3.27
C THR A 99 4.47 16.01 -4.71
N ILE A 100 3.49 15.45 -5.44
CA ILE A 100 3.12 15.85 -6.81
C ILE A 100 2.68 17.35 -6.94
N ASN A 101 2.56 18.08 -5.83
CA ASN A 101 2.25 19.52 -5.80
C ASN A 101 3.46 20.45 -5.55
N LEU A 102 4.70 20.02 -5.80
CA LEU A 102 5.90 20.89 -5.79
C LEU A 102 6.47 21.09 -7.20
#